data_AF-A0A3R8TDX8-F1
#
_entry.id   AF-A0A3R8TDX8-F1
#
_cell.length_a   1.000
_cell.length_b   1.000
_cell.length_c   1.000
_cell.angle_alpha   90.00
_cell.angle_beta   90.00
_cell.angle_gamma   90.00
#
_symmetry.space_group_name_H-M   'P 1'
#
loop_
_entity.id
_entity.type
_entity.pdbx_description
1 polymer ?
#
loop_
_entity_poly.entity_id
_entity_poly.type
_entity_poly.pdbx_seq_one_letter_code
_entity_poly.pdbx_strand_id
1 'polypeptide(L)'
;MILPEGYYETLAQYVRAGKTGFDSELEKLGEQGLDINVYKGSEQDREVILEDIENLPQEIREELARFAANLLNPLREQLGTVAVEVSDLALDYADSLAQSLSSSLRYHNYDSLIAIAQLKGVEPKGKDCLAFSEYREEYTLHDAKKLVYKALTWRLFDDSHADYGHATTILGMDEDDSGVEEIGFAFSKYSLDIDWLLTHMIFIPKDWILESK
;
A
#
# COMPACT_ATOMS: atom_id res chain seq x y z
N MET A 1 -2.08 -11.90 -6.38
CA MET A 1 -3.46 -11.38 -6.55
C MET A 1 -3.90 -11.63 -7.98
N ILE A 2 -5.18 -11.58 -8.28
CA ILE A 2 -5.75 -11.86 -9.61
C ILE A 2 -6.53 -10.64 -10.06
N LEU A 3 -6.28 -10.15 -11.27
CA LEU A 3 -7.13 -9.12 -11.87
C LEU A 3 -8.31 -9.76 -12.60
N PRO A 4 -9.53 -9.22 -12.45
CA PRO A 4 -10.63 -9.51 -13.36
C PRO A 4 -10.25 -9.21 -14.81
N GLU A 5 -10.74 -10.01 -15.74
CA GLU A 5 -10.53 -9.78 -17.17
C GLU A 5 -11.05 -8.39 -17.57
N GLY A 6 -10.23 -7.61 -18.26
CA GLY A 6 -10.57 -6.26 -18.70
C GLY A 6 -10.41 -5.16 -17.63
N TYR A 7 -10.09 -5.50 -16.37
CA TYR A 7 -9.92 -4.50 -15.31
C TYR A 7 -8.81 -3.50 -15.65
N TYR A 8 -7.62 -4.01 -15.99
CA TYR A 8 -6.46 -3.16 -16.30
C TYR A 8 -6.71 -2.29 -17.53
N GLU A 9 -7.27 -2.85 -18.60
CA GLU A 9 -7.55 -2.10 -19.83
C GLU A 9 -8.56 -0.98 -19.59
N THR A 10 -9.59 -1.25 -18.77
CA THR A 10 -10.61 -0.27 -18.39
C THR A 10 -9.99 0.84 -17.54
N LEU A 11 -9.13 0.50 -16.58
CA LEU A 11 -8.43 1.47 -15.74
C LEU A 11 -7.47 2.33 -16.57
N ALA A 12 -6.70 1.72 -17.48
CA ALA A 12 -5.82 2.44 -18.39
C ALA A 12 -6.59 3.42 -19.30
N GLN A 13 -7.77 3.03 -19.78
CA GLN A 13 -8.63 3.93 -20.56
C GLN A 13 -9.19 5.07 -19.73
N TYR A 14 -9.59 4.79 -18.49
CA TYR A 14 -10.05 5.80 -17.53
C TYR A 14 -8.98 6.87 -17.30
N VAL A 15 -7.75 6.44 -17.00
CA VAL A 15 -6.60 7.33 -16.77
C VAL A 15 -6.26 8.15 -18.02
N ARG A 16 -6.13 7.50 -19.20
CA ARG A 16 -5.82 8.19 -20.46
C ARG A 16 -6.87 9.21 -20.88
N ALA A 17 -8.13 8.96 -20.53
CA ALA A 17 -9.23 9.88 -20.80
C ALA A 17 -9.29 11.06 -19.81
N GLY A 18 -8.46 11.05 -18.75
CA GLY A 18 -8.48 12.07 -17.71
C GLY A 18 -9.80 12.12 -16.95
N LYS A 19 -10.47 10.97 -16.80
CA LYS A 19 -11.71 10.87 -16.03
C LYS A 19 -11.42 11.07 -14.54
N THR A 20 -12.44 11.51 -13.82
CA THR A 20 -12.44 11.61 -12.35
C THR A 20 -13.78 11.08 -11.82
N GLY A 21 -13.79 10.68 -10.56
CA GLY A 21 -14.92 10.09 -9.87
C GLY A 21 -15.28 8.68 -10.34
N PHE A 22 -16.45 8.25 -9.89
CA PHE A 22 -17.04 6.94 -10.15
C PHE A 22 -17.10 6.56 -11.65
N ASP A 23 -16.66 5.35 -11.98
CA ASP A 23 -16.87 4.70 -13.29
C ASP A 23 -17.54 3.33 -13.11
N SER A 24 -18.73 3.17 -13.68
CA SER A 24 -19.58 2.00 -13.42
C SER A 24 -18.98 0.67 -13.86
N GLU A 25 -18.15 0.67 -14.91
CA GLU A 25 -17.54 -0.59 -15.35
C GLU A 25 -16.36 -0.96 -14.44
N LEU A 26 -15.57 0.05 -14.01
CA LEU A 26 -14.52 -0.18 -13.02
C LEU A 26 -15.07 -0.68 -11.69
N GLU A 27 -16.20 -0.15 -11.21
CA GLU A 27 -16.81 -0.66 -9.97
C GLU A 27 -17.27 -2.10 -10.10
N LYS A 28 -17.94 -2.45 -11.18
CA LYS A 28 -18.41 -3.82 -11.43
C LYS A 28 -17.24 -4.80 -11.53
N LEU A 29 -16.15 -4.41 -12.19
CA LEU A 29 -14.94 -5.23 -12.24
C LEU A 29 -14.25 -5.27 -10.87
N GLY A 30 -14.22 -4.15 -10.14
CA GLY A 30 -13.74 -4.06 -8.76
C GLY A 30 -14.43 -5.05 -7.83
N GLU A 31 -15.76 -5.08 -7.82
CA GLU A 31 -16.56 -6.05 -7.06
C GLU A 31 -16.15 -7.50 -7.36
N GLN A 32 -15.98 -7.85 -8.65
CA GLN A 32 -15.47 -9.17 -9.05
C GLN A 32 -14.06 -9.42 -8.54
N GLY A 33 -13.20 -8.40 -8.57
CA GLY A 33 -11.84 -8.43 -8.04
C GLY A 33 -11.84 -8.76 -6.54
N LEU A 34 -12.70 -8.12 -5.77
CA LEU A 34 -12.87 -8.40 -4.34
C LEU A 34 -13.35 -9.83 -4.07
N ASP A 35 -14.30 -10.33 -4.87
CA ASP A 35 -14.87 -11.67 -4.71
C ASP A 35 -13.84 -12.79 -4.97
N ILE A 36 -12.99 -12.64 -5.99
CA ILE A 36 -12.02 -13.69 -6.37
C ILE A 36 -10.73 -13.64 -5.53
N ASN A 37 -10.41 -12.51 -4.93
CA ASN A 37 -9.17 -12.31 -4.16
C ASN A 37 -9.38 -12.60 -2.67
N VAL A 38 -9.44 -13.87 -2.30
CA VAL A 38 -9.52 -14.29 -0.90
C VAL A 38 -8.12 -14.61 -0.34
N TYR A 39 -7.78 -14.00 0.80
CA TYR A 39 -6.51 -14.26 1.50
C TYR A 39 -6.39 -15.73 1.93
N LYS A 40 -5.28 -16.37 1.54
CA LYS A 40 -4.90 -17.74 1.92
C LYS A 40 -3.50 -17.71 2.50
N GLY A 41 -3.41 -17.39 3.79
CA GLY A 41 -2.13 -17.28 4.52
C GLY A 41 -1.56 -18.63 4.97
N SER A 42 -0.32 -18.58 5.45
CA SER A 42 0.36 -19.69 6.13
C SER A 42 -0.19 -19.86 7.55
N GLU A 43 -0.56 -21.09 7.93
CA GLU A 43 -1.04 -21.37 9.29
C GLU A 43 0.10 -21.29 10.32
N GLN A 44 1.35 -21.52 9.91
CA GLN A 44 2.54 -21.37 10.75
C GLN A 44 2.71 -19.91 11.22
N ASP A 45 2.28 -18.95 10.40
CA ASP A 45 2.40 -17.52 10.74
C ASP A 45 1.48 -17.12 11.92
N ARG A 46 0.57 -18.01 12.35
CA ARG A 46 -0.23 -17.81 13.58
C ARG A 46 0.58 -18.06 14.86
N GLU A 47 1.72 -18.73 14.77
CA GLU A 47 2.57 -19.01 15.94
C GLU A 47 3.45 -17.81 16.31
N VAL A 48 3.59 -16.84 15.40
CA VAL A 48 4.35 -15.60 15.61
C VAL A 48 3.40 -14.52 16.12
N ILE A 49 3.42 -14.28 17.42
CA ILE A 49 2.62 -13.22 18.08
C ILE A 49 3.32 -11.87 17.93
N LEU A 50 2.54 -10.85 17.59
CA LEU A 50 2.95 -9.46 17.47
C LEU A 50 2.29 -8.68 18.60
N GLU A 51 3.02 -8.48 19.70
CA GLU A 51 2.53 -7.80 20.91
C GLU A 51 2.19 -6.32 20.66
N ASP A 52 2.92 -5.69 19.73
CA ASP A 52 2.71 -4.30 19.34
C ASP A 52 2.72 -4.20 17.81
N ILE A 53 1.53 -4.04 17.24
CA ILE A 53 1.36 -3.95 15.78
C ILE A 53 1.86 -2.61 15.22
N GLU A 54 1.94 -1.57 16.05
CA GLU A 54 2.42 -0.25 15.65
C GLU A 54 3.96 -0.21 15.66
N ASN A 55 4.61 -1.02 16.50
CA ASN A 55 6.07 -1.06 16.66
C ASN A 55 6.66 -2.44 16.33
N LEU A 56 6.65 -2.81 15.04
CA LEU A 56 7.13 -4.11 14.58
C LEU A 56 8.66 -4.21 14.49
N PRO A 57 9.27 -5.35 14.88
CA PRO A 57 10.68 -5.62 14.63
C PRO A 57 11.04 -5.50 13.15
N GLN A 58 12.27 -5.09 12.84
CA GLN A 58 12.75 -4.90 11.46
C GLN A 58 12.51 -6.14 10.58
N GLU A 59 12.83 -7.32 11.10
CA GLU A 59 12.61 -8.60 10.40
C GLU A 59 11.14 -8.84 10.02
N ILE A 60 10.18 -8.41 10.85
CA ILE A 60 8.75 -8.52 10.55
C ILE A 60 8.35 -7.48 9.50
N ARG A 61 8.88 -6.25 9.60
CA ARG A 61 8.63 -5.20 8.58
C ARG A 61 9.14 -5.62 7.21
N GLU A 62 10.35 -6.18 7.14
CA GLU A 62 10.92 -6.75 5.92
C GLU A 62 10.08 -7.91 5.38
N GLU A 63 9.64 -8.84 6.24
CA GLU A 63 8.81 -9.98 5.84
C GLU A 63 7.47 -9.53 5.24
N LEU A 64 6.82 -8.51 5.82
CA LEU A 64 5.58 -7.94 5.29
C LEU A 64 5.80 -7.26 3.94
N ALA A 65 6.88 -6.51 3.78
CA ALA A 65 7.22 -5.87 2.50
C ALA A 65 7.59 -6.91 1.42
N ARG A 66 8.32 -7.97 1.77
CA ARG A 66 8.62 -9.09 0.86
C ARG A 66 7.35 -9.84 0.46
N PHE A 67 6.45 -10.08 1.42
CA PHE A 67 5.15 -10.66 1.15
C PHE A 67 4.37 -9.82 0.13
N ALA A 68 4.30 -8.49 0.30
CA ALA A 68 3.66 -7.60 -0.66
C ALA A 68 4.34 -7.61 -2.04
N ALA A 69 5.68 -7.54 -2.09
CA ALA A 69 6.43 -7.62 -3.34
C ALA A 69 6.14 -8.93 -4.11
N ASN A 70 6.04 -10.06 -3.40
CA ASN A 70 5.68 -11.35 -3.98
C ASN A 70 4.25 -11.41 -4.52
N LEU A 71 3.34 -10.58 -3.99
CA LEU A 71 1.98 -10.45 -4.52
C LEU A 71 1.91 -9.54 -5.75
N LEU A 72 2.72 -8.46 -5.76
CA LEU A 72 2.68 -7.39 -6.75
C LEU A 72 3.52 -7.68 -7.98
N ASN A 73 4.76 -8.15 -7.82
CA ASN A 73 5.69 -8.31 -8.93
C ASN A 73 5.20 -9.25 -10.05
N PRO A 74 4.60 -10.42 -9.76
CA PRO A 74 4.04 -11.26 -10.83
C PRO A 74 2.94 -10.53 -11.63
N LEU A 75 2.15 -9.69 -10.96
CA LEU A 75 1.11 -8.92 -11.60
C LEU A 75 1.71 -7.80 -12.45
N ARG A 76 2.63 -7.01 -11.89
CA ARG A 76 3.30 -5.92 -12.60
C ARG A 76 4.13 -6.42 -13.78
N GLU A 77 4.78 -7.58 -13.67
CA GLU A 77 5.46 -8.26 -14.78
C GLU A 77 4.49 -8.61 -15.92
N GLN A 78 3.33 -9.20 -15.61
CA GLN A 78 2.31 -9.51 -16.62
C GLN A 78 1.80 -8.25 -17.34
N LEU A 79 1.72 -7.13 -16.63
CA LEU A 79 1.26 -5.85 -17.17
C LEU A 79 2.36 -5.05 -17.87
N GLY A 80 3.63 -5.45 -17.72
CA GLY A 80 4.78 -4.69 -18.22
C GLY A 80 5.01 -3.37 -17.48
N THR A 81 4.60 -3.28 -16.21
CA THR A 81 4.79 -2.10 -15.35
C THR A 81 6.02 -2.23 -14.43
N VAL A 82 6.36 -1.16 -13.71
CA VAL A 82 7.59 -1.09 -12.89
C VAL A 82 7.55 -2.06 -11.71
N ALA A 83 8.65 -2.78 -11.45
CA ALA A 83 8.70 -3.73 -10.34
C ALA A 83 8.76 -3.01 -8.97
N VAL A 84 8.43 -3.73 -7.89
CA VAL A 84 8.71 -3.29 -6.51
C VAL A 84 9.85 -4.09 -5.87
N GLU A 85 10.65 -3.43 -5.04
CA GLU A 85 11.65 -4.07 -4.19
C GLU A 85 11.60 -3.59 -2.74
N VAL A 86 12.15 -4.38 -1.83
CA VAL A 86 12.21 -4.04 -0.40
C VAL A 86 13.51 -3.33 -0.10
N SER A 87 13.45 -2.22 0.63
CA SER A 87 14.59 -1.40 1.01
C SER A 87 14.44 -0.90 2.44
N ASP A 88 15.56 -0.66 3.13
CA ASP A 88 15.55 0.00 4.44
C ASP A 88 14.93 1.40 4.38
N LEU A 89 15.13 2.13 3.26
CA LEU A 89 14.58 3.47 3.06
C LEU A 89 13.05 3.48 3.10
N ALA A 90 12.38 2.67 2.27
CA ALA A 90 10.92 2.59 2.26
C ALA A 90 10.33 2.08 3.59
N LEU A 91 11.01 1.12 4.25
CA LEU A 91 10.57 0.61 5.57
C LEU A 91 10.65 1.69 6.65
N ASP A 92 11.76 2.42 6.70
CA ASP A 92 11.99 3.53 7.63
C ASP A 92 11.07 4.72 7.30
N TYR A 93 10.75 4.94 6.03
CA TYR A 93 9.77 5.95 5.63
C TYR A 93 8.38 5.61 6.17
N ALA A 94 7.88 4.40 5.90
CA ALA A 94 6.56 3.98 6.34
C ALA A 94 6.42 4.05 7.87
N ASP A 95 7.44 3.59 8.59
CA ASP A 95 7.50 3.64 10.06
C ASP A 95 7.49 5.08 10.58
N SER A 96 8.30 5.97 10.00
CA SER A 96 8.30 7.39 10.35
C SER A 96 6.95 8.05 10.09
N LEU A 97 6.26 7.67 9.01
CA LEU A 97 4.93 8.20 8.73
C LEU A 97 3.95 7.74 9.81
N ALA A 98 3.89 6.43 10.10
CA ALA A 98 3.02 5.89 11.13
C ALA A 98 3.21 6.59 12.50
N GLN A 99 4.46 6.83 12.91
CA GLN A 99 4.80 7.49 14.17
C GLN A 99 4.53 9.01 14.17
N SER A 100 4.51 9.65 13.00
CA SER A 100 4.25 11.09 12.89
C SER A 100 2.77 11.47 13.06
N LEU A 101 1.87 10.50 12.87
CA LEU A 101 0.44 10.76 12.90
C LEU A 101 -0.05 10.94 14.34
N SER A 102 -0.75 12.04 14.60
CA SER A 102 -1.60 12.11 15.78
C SER A 102 -2.73 11.09 15.64
N SER A 103 -3.16 10.49 16.75
CA SER A 103 -4.25 9.50 16.82
C SER A 103 -5.63 10.01 16.35
N SER A 104 -5.68 11.22 15.78
CA SER A 104 -6.85 11.96 15.29
C SER A 104 -6.87 12.19 13.77
N LEU A 105 -5.87 11.72 13.01
CA LEU A 105 -5.85 11.85 11.55
C LEU A 105 -6.39 10.60 10.84
N ARG A 106 -7.38 10.83 9.95
CA ARG A 106 -8.10 9.78 9.20
C ARG A 106 -7.90 9.87 7.68
N TYR A 107 -6.91 10.64 7.24
CA TYR A 107 -6.62 10.92 5.85
C TYR A 107 -5.11 11.10 5.68
N HIS A 108 -4.65 11.10 4.43
CA HIS A 108 -3.26 11.33 4.07
C HIS A 108 -2.70 12.59 4.72
N ASN A 109 -1.68 12.45 5.56
CA ASN A 109 -0.99 13.59 6.16
C ASN A 109 0.14 14.04 5.23
N TYR A 110 -0.24 14.78 4.18
CA TYR A 110 0.71 15.26 3.17
C TYR A 110 1.84 16.12 3.74
N ASP A 111 1.59 16.89 4.81
CA ASP A 111 2.64 17.65 5.48
C ASP A 111 3.72 16.72 6.07
N SER A 112 3.30 15.61 6.69
CA SER A 112 4.23 14.62 7.23
C SER A 112 4.91 13.82 6.12
N LEU A 113 4.19 13.42 5.07
CA LEU A 113 4.79 12.80 3.89
C LEU A 113 5.91 13.67 3.32
N ILE A 114 5.62 14.94 3.04
CA ILE A 114 6.59 15.88 2.47
C ILE A 114 7.79 16.09 3.42
N ALA A 115 7.54 16.29 4.71
CA ALA A 115 8.61 16.49 5.69
C ALA A 115 9.52 15.25 5.80
N ILE A 116 8.94 14.06 5.81
CA ILE A 116 9.67 12.79 5.88
C ILE A 116 10.48 12.57 4.61
N ALA A 117 9.90 12.81 3.43
CA ALA A 117 10.62 12.73 2.15
C ALA A 117 11.87 13.63 2.16
N GLN A 118 11.71 14.89 2.57
CA GLN A 118 12.84 15.83 2.66
C GLN A 118 13.93 15.35 3.63
N LEU A 119 13.55 14.82 4.79
CA LEU A 119 14.50 14.30 5.79
C LEU A 119 15.25 13.07 5.30
N LYS A 120 14.60 12.21 4.50
CA LYS A 120 15.16 10.95 4.00
C LYS A 120 15.81 11.07 2.62
N GLY A 121 15.87 12.28 2.06
CA GLY A 121 16.47 12.51 0.74
C GLY A 121 15.64 11.94 -0.39
N VAL A 122 14.31 12.06 -0.32
CA VAL A 122 13.37 11.65 -1.37
C VAL A 122 12.65 12.88 -1.90
N GLU A 123 12.29 12.89 -3.18
CA GLU A 123 11.43 13.93 -3.77
C GLU A 123 10.15 14.11 -2.93
N PRO A 124 9.76 15.36 -2.59
CA PRO A 124 8.64 15.66 -1.69
C PRO A 124 7.28 15.53 -2.40
N LYS A 125 7.04 14.40 -3.06
CA LYS A 125 5.81 14.07 -3.78
C LYS A 125 4.98 13.01 -3.06
N GLY A 126 5.64 12.08 -2.35
CA GLY A 126 5.06 11.05 -1.47
C GLY A 126 3.97 10.19 -2.12
N LYS A 127 4.27 8.95 -2.53
CA LYS A 127 3.23 7.98 -2.93
C LYS A 127 2.82 7.13 -1.74
N ASP A 128 1.64 7.41 -1.20
CA ASP A 128 1.05 6.61 -0.14
C ASP A 128 -0.30 6.00 -0.54
N CYS A 129 -0.53 4.78 -0.08
CA CYS A 129 -1.84 4.15 -0.12
C CYS A 129 -2.20 3.78 1.32
N LEU A 130 -3.27 4.38 1.85
CA LEU A 130 -3.67 4.24 3.24
C LEU A 130 -4.89 3.33 3.33
N ALA A 131 -4.89 2.24 4.08
CA ALA A 131 -6.07 1.40 4.29
C ALA A 131 -6.53 1.38 5.75
N PHE A 132 -7.82 1.16 5.97
CA PHE A 132 -8.43 1.12 7.31
C PHE A 132 -8.87 -0.29 7.68
N SER A 133 -8.70 -0.66 8.94
CA SER A 133 -9.19 -1.91 9.51
C SER A 133 -9.56 -1.72 10.97
N GLU A 134 -10.38 -2.62 11.52
CA GLU A 134 -10.66 -2.60 12.96
C GLU A 134 -9.39 -2.96 13.74
N TYR A 135 -9.10 -2.17 14.77
CA TYR A 135 -7.99 -2.44 15.68
C TYR A 135 -8.33 -3.64 16.59
N ARG A 136 -7.30 -4.39 16.97
CA ARG A 136 -7.35 -5.48 17.94
C ARG A 136 -6.16 -5.33 18.88
N GLU A 137 -6.30 -5.81 20.10
CA GLU A 137 -5.21 -5.73 21.09
C GLU A 137 -4.03 -6.67 20.78
N GLU A 138 -4.25 -7.69 19.95
CA GLU A 138 -3.21 -8.66 19.60
C GLU A 138 -3.31 -9.06 18.12
N TYR A 139 -2.15 -9.22 17.50
CA TYR A 139 -2.02 -9.70 16.14
C TYR A 139 -1.03 -10.84 16.07
N THR A 140 -1.16 -11.65 15.02
CA THR A 140 -0.15 -12.63 14.61
C THR A 140 0.47 -12.17 13.30
N LEU A 141 1.61 -12.74 12.88
CA LEU A 141 2.16 -12.51 11.54
C LEU A 141 1.15 -12.87 10.46
N HIS A 142 0.37 -13.94 10.66
CA HIS A 142 -0.72 -14.31 9.76
C HIS A 142 -1.71 -13.16 9.58
N ASP A 143 -2.07 -12.48 10.68
CA ASP A 143 -3.00 -11.37 10.65
C ASP A 143 -2.39 -10.11 10.04
N ALA A 144 -1.13 -9.80 10.32
CA ALA A 144 -0.43 -8.68 9.69
C ALA A 144 -0.34 -8.87 8.16
N LYS A 145 0.01 -10.07 7.69
CA LYS A 145 -0.03 -10.40 6.25
C LYS A 145 -1.44 -10.31 5.67
N LYS A 146 -2.47 -10.71 6.44
CA LYS A 146 -3.86 -10.53 6.04
C LYS A 146 -4.24 -9.05 5.91
N LEU A 147 -3.77 -8.20 6.82
CA LEU A 147 -4.00 -6.74 6.76
C LEU A 147 -3.35 -6.15 5.51
N VAL A 148 -2.08 -6.47 5.23
CA VAL A 148 -1.37 -6.06 4.01
C VAL A 148 -2.11 -6.52 2.76
N TYR A 149 -2.48 -7.80 2.70
CA TYR A 149 -3.24 -8.35 1.57
C TYR A 149 -4.56 -7.60 1.35
N LYS A 150 -5.34 -7.41 2.43
CA LYS A 150 -6.61 -6.68 2.37
C LYS A 150 -6.41 -5.24 1.92
N ALA A 151 -5.40 -4.55 2.45
CA ALA A 151 -5.07 -3.18 2.11
C ALA A 151 -4.79 -3.04 0.60
N LEU A 152 -3.95 -3.92 0.05
CA LEU A 152 -3.68 -3.97 -1.39
C LEU A 152 -4.94 -4.27 -2.20
N THR A 153 -5.72 -5.31 -1.84
CA THR A 153 -6.91 -5.68 -2.63
C THR A 153 -8.02 -4.64 -2.55
N TRP A 154 -8.25 -4.02 -1.40
CA TRP A 154 -9.27 -2.98 -1.27
C TRP A 154 -8.88 -1.73 -2.05
N ARG A 155 -7.63 -1.28 -1.93
CA ARG A 155 -7.16 -0.11 -2.71
C ARG A 155 -7.04 -0.39 -4.20
N LEU A 156 -6.86 -1.64 -4.59
CA LEU A 156 -6.85 -2.03 -5.99
C LEU A 156 -8.26 -2.11 -6.59
N PHE A 157 -9.29 -2.46 -5.83
CA PHE A 157 -10.61 -2.79 -6.39
C PHE A 157 -11.78 -1.93 -5.90
N ASP A 158 -11.62 -1.15 -4.83
CA ASP A 158 -12.65 -0.25 -4.26
C ASP A 158 -12.02 1.13 -4.03
N ASP A 159 -11.88 1.89 -5.13
CA ASP A 159 -11.03 3.08 -5.16
C ASP A 159 -11.66 4.29 -5.88
N SER A 160 -12.96 4.24 -6.19
CA SER A 160 -13.66 5.35 -6.85
C SER A 160 -13.61 6.67 -6.09
N HIS A 161 -13.54 6.62 -4.76
CA HIS A 161 -13.42 7.80 -3.90
C HIS A 161 -12.07 8.52 -4.02
N ALA A 162 -11.06 7.87 -4.61
CA ALA A 162 -9.73 8.41 -4.85
C ALA A 162 -9.40 8.50 -6.36
N ASP A 163 -10.43 8.56 -7.20
CA ASP A 163 -10.30 8.59 -8.67
C ASP A 163 -9.44 7.43 -9.21
N TYR A 164 -9.48 6.27 -8.54
CA TYR A 164 -8.68 5.08 -8.81
C TYR A 164 -7.16 5.28 -8.74
N GLY A 165 -6.68 6.36 -8.10
CA GLY A 165 -5.26 6.69 -7.99
C GLY A 165 -4.45 5.72 -7.12
N HIS A 166 -5.06 5.07 -6.12
CA HIS A 166 -4.35 4.01 -5.40
C HIS A 166 -4.23 2.76 -6.27
N ALA A 167 -5.25 2.44 -7.08
CA ALA A 167 -5.17 1.34 -8.04
C ALA A 167 -4.06 1.56 -9.08
N THR A 168 -3.89 2.78 -9.60
CA THR A 168 -2.78 3.10 -10.52
C THR A 168 -1.41 2.94 -9.84
N THR A 169 -1.27 3.44 -8.61
CA THR A 169 -0.05 3.29 -7.79
C THR A 169 0.27 1.82 -7.57
N ILE A 170 -0.69 1.01 -7.11
CA ILE A 170 -0.50 -0.42 -6.82
C ILE A 170 -0.10 -1.20 -8.08
N LEU A 171 -0.69 -0.89 -9.24
CA LEU A 171 -0.34 -1.54 -10.51
C LEU A 171 0.92 -0.97 -11.17
N GLY A 172 1.55 0.07 -10.60
CA GLY A 172 2.75 0.69 -11.16
C GLY A 172 2.48 1.36 -12.51
N MET A 173 1.28 1.92 -12.68
CA MET A 173 0.86 2.59 -13.91
C MET A 173 1.39 4.02 -14.04
N ASP A 174 1.86 4.60 -12.94
CA ASP A 174 2.45 5.92 -12.95
C ASP A 174 3.81 5.84 -13.65
N GLU A 175 3.98 6.66 -14.70
CA GLU A 175 5.20 6.71 -15.52
C GLU A 175 6.34 7.37 -14.72
N ASP A 176 7.06 6.60 -13.90
CA ASP A 176 8.35 7.02 -13.33
C ASP A 176 9.52 6.36 -14.08
N ASP A 177 10.56 7.15 -14.36
CA ASP A 177 11.62 6.82 -15.30
C ASP A 177 12.59 5.73 -14.80
N SER A 178 12.56 5.41 -13.50
CA SER A 178 13.49 4.46 -12.89
C SER A 178 13.23 2.99 -13.20
N GLY A 179 12.00 2.64 -13.57
CA GLY A 179 11.61 1.25 -13.84
C GLY A 179 11.45 0.36 -12.59
N VAL A 180 11.72 0.87 -11.38
CA VAL A 180 11.60 0.15 -10.10
C VAL A 180 11.19 1.10 -8.98
N GLU A 181 10.27 0.67 -8.11
CA GLU A 181 9.87 1.35 -6.88
C GLU A 181 10.31 0.56 -5.64
N GLU A 182 10.69 1.25 -4.57
CA GLU A 182 10.86 0.65 -3.25
C GLU A 182 9.51 0.62 -2.51
N ILE A 183 9.24 -0.45 -1.76
CA ILE A 183 7.98 -0.61 -1.02
C ILE A 183 8.20 -0.83 0.48
N GLY A 184 7.38 -0.17 1.30
CA GLY A 184 7.40 -0.30 2.76
C GLY A 184 6.00 -0.23 3.38
N PHE A 185 5.85 -0.89 4.54
CA PHE A 185 4.59 -0.95 5.28
C PHE A 185 4.79 -0.60 6.76
N ALA A 186 3.81 0.09 7.33
CA ALA A 186 3.72 0.32 8.76
C ALA A 186 2.25 0.43 9.18
N PHE A 187 2.00 0.33 10.49
CA PHE A 187 0.67 0.45 11.04
C PHE A 187 0.63 1.55 12.10
N SER A 188 -0.52 2.24 12.20
CA SER A 188 -0.75 3.19 13.29
C SER A 188 -2.19 3.09 13.77
N LYS A 189 -2.39 3.29 15.07
CA LYS A 189 -3.71 3.31 15.68
C LYS A 189 -4.35 4.69 15.56
N TYR A 190 -5.64 4.68 15.27
CA TYR A 190 -6.50 5.86 15.19
C TYR A 190 -7.71 5.64 16.08
N SER A 191 -7.91 6.50 17.08
CA SER A 191 -8.96 6.34 18.08
C SER A 191 -9.98 7.48 17.98
N LEU A 192 -11.23 7.14 17.69
CA LEU A 192 -12.41 8.00 17.88
C LEU A 192 -13.39 7.32 18.84
N ASP A 193 -14.60 7.01 18.36
CA ASP A 193 -15.62 6.24 19.08
C ASP A 193 -15.29 4.74 19.12
N ILE A 194 -14.48 4.29 18.18
CA ILE A 194 -13.86 2.96 18.13
C ILE A 194 -12.40 3.10 17.69
N ASP A 195 -11.62 2.07 17.98
CA ASP A 195 -10.22 1.98 17.59
C ASP A 195 -10.10 1.39 16.18
N TRP A 196 -9.43 2.14 15.31
CA TRP A 196 -9.06 1.73 13.96
C TRP A 196 -7.56 1.51 13.88
N LEU A 197 -7.16 0.61 12.98
CA LEU A 197 -5.79 0.40 12.57
C LEU A 197 -5.64 0.87 11.12
N LEU A 198 -4.72 1.80 10.91
CA LEU A 198 -4.31 2.30 9.60
C LEU A 198 -3.15 1.45 9.10
N THR A 199 -3.20 1.03 7.84
CA THR A 199 -2.08 0.39 7.13
C THR A 199 -1.51 1.40 6.14
N HIS A 200 -0.29 1.84 6.36
CA HIS A 200 0.46 2.74 5.49
C HIS A 200 1.25 1.93 4.49
N MET A 201 1.04 2.19 3.20
CA MET A 201 1.78 1.54 2.12
C MET A 201 2.53 2.61 1.36
N ILE A 202 3.86 2.61 1.46
CA ILE A 202 4.73 3.61 0.85
C ILE A 202 5.39 3.01 -0.38
N PHE A 203 5.34 3.76 -1.48
CA PHE A 203 6.04 3.46 -2.72
C PHE A 203 7.03 4.60 -3.00
N ILE A 204 8.27 4.27 -3.30
CA ILE A 204 9.32 5.26 -3.61
C ILE A 204 9.96 4.88 -4.94
N PRO A 205 9.61 5.57 -6.05
CA PRO A 205 10.36 5.42 -7.29
C PRO A 205 11.85 5.70 -7.08
N LYS A 206 12.73 4.87 -7.63
CA LYS A 206 14.17 5.02 -7.37
C LYS A 206 14.76 6.34 -7.87
N ASP A 207 14.18 6.91 -8.93
CA ASP A 207 14.52 8.22 -9.47
C ASP A 207 14.09 9.38 -8.57
N TRP A 208 13.27 9.12 -7.54
CA TRP A 208 12.94 10.11 -6.51
C TRP A 208 13.97 10.13 -5.38
N ILE A 209 14.88 9.16 -5.30
CA ILE A 209 15.94 9.13 -4.29
C ILE A 209 17.00 10.15 -4.69
N LEU A 210 17.08 11.22 -3.92
CA LEU A 210 18.03 12.30 -4.13
C LEU A 210 19.43 11.81 -3.71
N GLU A 211 20.38 11.82 -4.65
CA GLU A 211 21.78 11.57 -4.30
C GLU A 211 22.21 12.53 -3.17
N SER A 212 22.88 11.98 -2.16
CA SER A 212 23.46 12.77 -1.08
C SER A 212 24.40 13.82 -1.69
N LYS A 213 24.06 15.10 -1.55
CA LYS A 213 24.98 16.21 -1.84
C LYS A 213 26.15 16.24 -0.86
#